data_AF-M0CY80-F1
#
_entry.id   AF-M0CY80-F1
#
_cell.length_a   1.000
_cell.length_b   1.000
_cell.length_c   1.000
_cell.angle_alpha   90.00
_cell.angle_beta   90.00
_cell.angle_gamma   90.00
#
_symmetry.space_group_name_H-M   'P 1'
#
loop_
_entity.id
_entity.type
_entity.pdbx_description
1 polymer ?
#
loop_
_entity_poly.entity_id
_entity_poly.type
_entity_poly.pdbx_seq_one_letter_code
_entity_poly.pdbx_strand_id
1 'polypeptide(L)'
;MSSDIAAGATQEVEVVSVTDGDTVDVRFDDGTEEEVRLVGFDTPETAENRRFERVQEWPGVGDPETLVAYGERASAFARERLAGETVTLSFDPSEPIRGTYGRLLGYLEHESDGDRVFYNREIVAAGYARAYHSGVTTHDALARAEADARAAGRGLWAEHDPGSTGPVRNDPVEELFVPRPSSVRLADGPLGGERAPVRAEPTATQEPTESSAVIYDDDPTPLVGVDREASVGVVGGLVVNEAYEEAEGFAVDTSGYGTFPFLTNLLDLLADREGDVLIDGGHGGFGVDYALSAEDAAYYRQYLEGQGLGLVQRNRLGPDFLDRGRALVVTPPVGPFGPDELDRVRAFRDDGGSVVLLGSGAAPAYARANLNEVAASLGSDLRVNADEVRDAEHALDGDERLVTTARFDRSLPLFDAFGG
;
A
#
# COMPACT_ATOMS: atom_id res chain seq x y z
N MET A 1 -20.15 -23.53 20.25
CA MET A 1 -20.57 -22.68 19.12
C MET A 1 -21.17 -21.44 19.76
N SER A 2 -20.40 -20.37 19.85
CA SER A 2 -20.88 -19.08 20.36
C SER A 2 -21.96 -18.58 19.41
N SER A 3 -23.20 -18.55 19.90
CA SER A 3 -24.34 -18.08 19.15
C SER A 3 -24.38 -16.56 19.21
N ASP A 4 -24.14 -15.95 18.05
CA ASP A 4 -24.52 -14.60 17.65
C ASP A 4 -23.70 -13.43 18.22
N ILE A 5 -22.38 -13.39 17.91
CA ILE A 5 -21.69 -12.10 17.77
C ILE A 5 -22.22 -11.46 16.48
N ALA A 6 -23.13 -10.49 16.61
CA ALA A 6 -23.64 -9.74 15.47
C ALA A 6 -22.66 -8.61 15.07
N ALA A 7 -22.43 -8.45 13.77
CA ALA A 7 -21.67 -7.31 13.24
C ALA A 7 -22.30 -5.99 13.71
N GLY A 8 -21.52 -5.16 14.43
CA GLY A 8 -21.97 -3.89 15.00
C GLY A 8 -22.46 -3.93 16.45
N ALA A 9 -22.49 -5.09 17.11
CA ALA A 9 -22.74 -5.18 18.55
C ALA A 9 -21.43 -5.03 19.35
N THR A 10 -21.46 -4.21 20.40
CA THR A 10 -20.40 -4.16 21.41
C THR A 10 -20.66 -5.22 22.48
N GLN A 11 -19.62 -5.87 23.00
CA GLN A 11 -19.72 -6.86 24.07
C GLN A 11 -18.77 -6.50 25.21
N GLU A 12 -19.27 -6.55 26.44
CA GLU A 12 -18.41 -6.46 27.62
C GLU A 12 -17.72 -7.82 27.81
N VAL A 13 -16.39 -7.80 27.96
CA VAL A 13 -15.57 -9.01 28.13
C VAL A 13 -14.48 -8.76 29.17
N GLU A 14 -14.05 -9.81 29.86
CA GLU A 14 -12.90 -9.77 30.78
C GLU A 14 -11.63 -10.12 30.00
N VAL A 15 -10.58 -9.31 30.08
CA VAL A 15 -9.27 -9.67 29.51
C VAL A 15 -8.55 -10.61 30.47
N VAL A 16 -8.41 -11.87 30.08
CA VAL A 16 -7.85 -12.92 30.95
C VAL A 16 -6.34 -13.02 30.86
N SER A 17 -5.79 -12.77 29.67
CA SER A 17 -4.35 -12.70 29.42
C SER A 17 -4.06 -11.77 28.26
N VAL A 18 -2.84 -11.23 28.28
CA VAL A 18 -2.27 -10.45 27.18
C VAL A 18 -1.11 -11.25 26.61
N THR A 19 -1.27 -11.72 25.37
CA THR A 19 -0.27 -12.48 24.64
C THR A 19 0.91 -11.57 24.31
N ASP A 20 0.63 -10.47 23.61
CA ASP A 20 1.60 -9.44 23.21
C ASP A 20 0.90 -8.06 23.09
N GLY A 21 1.54 -7.10 22.41
CA GLY A 21 1.05 -5.72 22.33
C GLY A 21 -0.25 -5.53 21.54
N ASP A 22 -0.62 -6.49 20.69
CA ASP A 22 -1.78 -6.42 19.80
C ASP A 22 -2.70 -7.65 19.86
N THR A 23 -2.39 -8.64 20.70
CA THR A 23 -3.20 -9.85 20.86
C THR A 23 -3.52 -10.11 22.33
N VAL A 24 -4.80 -10.35 22.63
CA VAL A 24 -5.30 -10.65 23.98
C VAL A 24 -6.25 -11.85 23.98
N ASP A 25 -6.34 -12.53 25.11
CA ASP A 25 -7.40 -13.51 25.38
C ASP A 25 -8.49 -12.84 26.21
N VAL A 26 -9.75 -13.03 25.80
CA VAL A 26 -10.91 -12.49 26.51
C VAL A 26 -11.88 -13.59 26.92
N ARG A 27 -12.60 -13.36 28.02
CA ARG A 27 -13.70 -14.21 28.50
C ARG A 27 -15.02 -13.46 28.39
N PHE A 28 -15.99 -14.10 27.74
CA PHE A 28 -17.37 -13.61 27.64
C PHE A 28 -18.19 -13.99 28.89
N ASP A 29 -19.34 -13.34 29.07
CA ASP A 29 -20.27 -13.60 30.18
C ASP A 29 -20.72 -15.07 30.30
N ASP A 30 -20.76 -15.82 29.19
CA ASP A 30 -21.12 -17.24 29.17
C ASP A 30 -19.96 -18.18 29.56
N GLY A 31 -18.78 -17.61 29.87
CA GLY A 31 -17.56 -18.30 30.25
C GLY A 31 -16.71 -18.78 29.07
N THR A 32 -17.10 -18.52 27.82
CA THR A 32 -16.28 -18.81 26.64
C THR A 32 -15.05 -17.92 26.63
N GLU A 33 -13.89 -18.50 26.33
CA GLU A 33 -12.64 -17.76 26.11
C GLU A 33 -12.28 -17.77 24.63
N GLU A 34 -11.87 -16.61 24.11
CA GLU A 34 -11.47 -16.42 22.71
C GLU A 34 -10.24 -15.52 22.63
N GLU A 35 -9.38 -15.78 21.66
CA GLU A 35 -8.27 -14.91 21.31
C GLU A 35 -8.73 -13.80 20.35
N VAL A 36 -8.33 -12.56 20.64
CA VAL A 36 -8.66 -11.35 19.87
C VAL A 36 -7.37 -10.73 19.35
N ARG A 37 -7.25 -10.62 18.03
CA ARG A 37 -6.27 -9.75 17.36
C ARG A 37 -6.85 -8.36 17.25
N LEU A 38 -6.14 -7.39 17.82
CA LEU A 38 -6.51 -5.99 17.74
C LEU A 38 -6.16 -5.44 16.36
N VAL A 39 -7.16 -4.88 15.69
CA VAL A 39 -7.03 -4.46 14.28
C VAL A 39 -6.69 -2.98 14.13
N GLY A 40 -6.09 -2.64 12.99
CA GLY A 40 -5.67 -1.29 12.60
C GLY A 40 -4.27 -0.86 13.07
N PHE A 41 -3.61 -1.64 13.93
CA PHE A 41 -2.23 -1.39 14.34
C PHE A 41 -1.42 -2.68 14.50
N ASP A 42 -0.11 -2.54 14.48
CA ASP A 42 0.84 -3.62 14.65
C ASP A 42 1.94 -3.19 15.61
N THR A 43 2.36 -4.11 16.48
CA THR A 43 3.46 -3.88 17.43
C THR A 43 4.71 -4.61 16.99
N PRO A 44 5.92 -4.11 17.29
CA PRO A 44 7.12 -4.86 16.98
C PRO A 44 7.09 -6.26 17.61
N GLU A 45 7.67 -7.23 16.92
CA GLU A 45 7.66 -8.62 17.35
C GLU A 45 8.53 -8.83 18.59
N THR A 46 8.05 -9.66 19.51
CA THR A 46 8.82 -10.05 20.70
C THR A 46 10.00 -10.96 20.34
N ALA A 47 10.89 -11.23 21.31
CA ALA A 47 12.08 -12.06 21.06
C ALA A 47 11.74 -13.48 20.56
N GLU A 48 10.58 -14.02 20.94
CA GLU A 48 10.10 -15.35 20.50
C GLU A 48 9.71 -15.35 19.00
N ASN A 49 9.24 -14.22 18.50
CA ASN A 49 8.71 -14.05 17.16
C ASN A 49 9.59 -13.20 16.22
N ARG A 50 10.77 -12.74 16.68
CA ARG A 50 11.75 -11.91 15.92
C ARG A 50 12.06 -12.35 14.49
N ARG A 51 11.80 -13.61 14.13
CA ARG A 51 11.99 -14.15 12.77
C ARG A 51 10.94 -13.67 11.77
N PHE A 52 9.81 -13.14 12.26
CA PHE A 52 8.73 -12.59 11.47
C PHE A 52 8.80 -11.06 11.38
N GLU A 53 9.69 -10.44 12.16
CA GLU A 53 9.90 -8.99 12.14
C GLU A 53 10.53 -8.52 10.83
N ARG A 54 10.08 -7.37 10.35
CA ARG A 54 10.53 -6.75 9.10
C ARG A 54 10.87 -5.30 9.32
N VAL A 55 12.16 -4.99 9.28
CA VAL A 55 12.68 -3.63 9.52
C VAL A 55 12.15 -2.62 8.49
N GLN A 56 11.84 -3.07 7.28
CA GLN A 56 11.26 -2.26 6.20
C GLN A 56 9.86 -1.72 6.56
N GLU A 57 9.17 -2.35 7.51
CA GLU A 57 7.88 -1.92 8.06
C GLU A 57 7.99 -0.79 9.08
N TRP A 58 9.22 -0.49 9.53
CA TRP A 58 9.52 0.50 10.57
C TRP A 58 10.42 1.63 10.03
N PRO A 59 9.84 2.62 9.33
CA PRO A 59 10.53 3.79 8.80
C PRO A 59 11.54 4.40 9.77
N GLY A 60 12.78 4.56 9.31
CA GLY A 60 13.90 5.13 10.08
C GLY A 60 14.27 4.40 11.38
N VAL A 61 13.81 3.17 11.60
CA VAL A 61 14.26 2.31 12.71
C VAL A 61 14.93 1.08 12.12
N GLY A 62 16.25 1.12 11.98
CA GLY A 62 17.02 0.10 11.26
C GLY A 62 17.52 -1.09 12.09
N ASP A 63 17.44 -1.02 13.43
CA ASP A 63 18.02 -2.04 14.31
C ASP A 63 16.97 -3.07 14.80
N PRO A 64 17.07 -4.35 14.40
CA PRO A 64 16.13 -5.39 14.83
C PRO A 64 16.06 -5.59 16.35
N GLU A 65 17.18 -5.39 17.07
CA GLU A 65 17.18 -5.57 18.53
C GLU A 65 16.44 -4.44 19.24
N THR A 66 16.43 -3.24 18.65
CA THR A 66 15.57 -2.13 19.09
C THR A 66 14.09 -2.49 18.92
N LEU A 67 13.69 -3.07 17.79
CA LEU A 67 12.32 -3.55 17.56
C LEU A 67 11.90 -4.59 18.61
N VAL A 68 12.72 -5.62 18.84
CA VAL A 68 12.46 -6.63 19.87
C VAL A 68 12.27 -6.01 21.26
N ALA A 69 13.13 -5.05 21.64
CA ALA A 69 13.01 -4.36 22.92
C ALA A 69 11.69 -3.57 23.04
N TYR A 70 11.21 -3.00 21.93
CA TYR A 70 9.93 -2.30 21.89
C TYR A 70 8.73 -3.24 21.81
N GLY A 71 8.84 -4.43 21.24
CA GLY A 71 7.81 -5.47 21.32
C GLY A 71 7.52 -5.90 22.75
N GLU A 72 8.58 -6.06 23.56
CA GLU A 72 8.46 -6.33 25.00
C GLU A 72 7.81 -5.15 25.75
N ARG A 73 8.15 -3.91 25.39
CA ARG A 73 7.56 -2.70 25.99
C ARG A 73 6.09 -2.54 25.60
N ALA A 74 5.73 -2.82 24.34
CA ALA A 74 4.35 -2.81 23.87
C ALA A 74 3.51 -3.86 24.63
N SER A 75 4.05 -5.06 24.81
CA SER A 75 3.42 -6.13 25.59
C SER A 75 3.26 -5.73 27.07
N ALA A 76 4.23 -5.05 27.66
CA ALA A 76 4.12 -4.55 29.04
C ALA A 76 3.07 -3.44 29.15
N PHE A 77 3.00 -2.53 28.17
CA PHE A 77 1.98 -1.49 28.10
C PHE A 77 0.57 -2.09 28.00
N ALA A 78 0.38 -3.07 27.12
CA ALA A 78 -0.86 -3.82 26.99
C ALA A 78 -1.30 -4.47 28.32
N ARG A 79 -0.37 -5.14 29.01
CA ARG A 79 -0.63 -5.77 30.32
C ARG A 79 -1.01 -4.74 31.38
N GLU A 80 -0.35 -3.60 31.42
CA GLU A 80 -0.65 -2.53 32.38
C GLU A 80 -2.06 -1.96 32.17
N ARG A 81 -2.52 -1.86 30.92
CA ARG A 81 -3.82 -1.26 30.58
C ARG A 81 -5.00 -2.21 30.58
N LEU A 82 -4.77 -3.48 30.22
CA LEU A 82 -5.85 -4.40 29.89
C LEU A 82 -5.95 -5.60 30.82
N ALA A 83 -4.85 -6.10 31.40
CA ALA A 83 -4.87 -7.41 32.06
C ALA A 83 -5.78 -7.42 33.31
N GLY A 84 -6.80 -8.28 33.29
CA GLY A 84 -7.79 -8.40 34.36
C GLY A 84 -8.90 -7.33 34.34
N GLU A 85 -8.87 -6.42 33.37
CA GLU A 85 -9.90 -5.40 33.22
C GLU A 85 -11.12 -5.95 32.47
N THR A 86 -12.28 -5.35 32.76
CA THR A 86 -13.48 -5.51 31.92
C THR A 86 -13.47 -4.42 30.86
N VAL A 87 -13.54 -4.84 29.60
CA VAL A 87 -13.40 -3.96 28.43
C VAL A 87 -14.59 -4.14 27.50
N THR A 88 -14.86 -3.10 26.70
CA THR A 88 -15.81 -3.20 25.60
C THR A 88 -15.09 -3.68 24.34
N LEU A 89 -15.43 -4.88 23.87
CA LEU A 89 -15.04 -5.42 22.58
C LEU A 89 -16.02 -4.96 21.49
N SER A 90 -15.49 -4.47 20.37
CA SER A 90 -16.26 -4.15 19.17
C SER A 90 -15.54 -4.58 17.89
N PHE A 91 -16.24 -4.56 16.75
CA PHE A 91 -15.77 -5.09 15.47
C PHE A 91 -15.88 -4.04 14.37
N ASP A 92 -14.92 -4.04 13.45
CA ASP A 92 -14.98 -3.17 12.28
C ASP A 92 -16.02 -3.69 11.26
N PRO A 93 -16.90 -2.84 10.72
CA PRO A 93 -17.89 -3.28 9.72
C PRO A 93 -17.27 -3.65 8.36
N SER A 94 -16.03 -3.23 8.08
CA SER A 94 -15.30 -3.55 6.86
C SER A 94 -14.51 -4.86 6.96
N GLU A 95 -14.46 -5.50 8.13
CA GLU A 95 -13.69 -6.73 8.36
C GLU A 95 -14.60 -7.91 8.72
N PRO A 96 -14.20 -9.15 8.40
CA PRO A 96 -14.86 -10.31 8.97
C PRO A 96 -14.64 -10.34 10.49
N ILE A 97 -15.60 -10.87 11.23
CA ILE A 97 -15.49 -11.02 12.70
C ILE A 97 -14.28 -11.87 13.08
N ARG A 98 -13.91 -12.84 12.23
CA ARG A 98 -12.75 -13.72 12.44
C ARG A 98 -11.79 -13.67 11.27
N GLY A 99 -10.49 -13.63 11.59
CA GLY A 99 -9.41 -13.71 10.61
C GLY A 99 -9.12 -15.15 10.19
N THR A 100 -8.19 -15.31 9.25
CA THR A 100 -7.80 -16.60 8.65
C THR A 100 -7.33 -17.64 9.69
N TYR A 101 -6.74 -17.19 10.79
CA TYR A 101 -6.27 -18.05 11.89
C TYR A 101 -7.36 -18.39 12.93
N GLY A 102 -8.60 -17.97 12.70
CA GLY A 102 -9.73 -18.21 13.60
C GLY A 102 -9.87 -17.21 14.75
N ARG A 103 -8.87 -16.34 14.99
CA ARG A 103 -8.92 -15.25 15.97
C ARG A 103 -10.05 -14.26 15.67
N LEU A 104 -10.66 -13.70 16.71
CA LEU A 104 -11.55 -12.55 16.58
C LEU A 104 -10.74 -11.32 16.13
N LEU A 105 -11.32 -10.47 15.28
CA LEU A 105 -10.72 -9.23 14.80
C LEU A 105 -11.42 -8.03 15.45
N GLY A 106 -10.78 -7.41 16.44
CA GLY A 106 -11.49 -6.55 17.37
C GLY A 106 -10.82 -5.22 17.72
N TYR A 107 -11.64 -4.40 18.36
CA TYR A 107 -11.29 -3.13 18.99
C TYR A 107 -11.62 -3.20 20.46
N LEU A 108 -10.78 -2.62 21.31
CA LEU A 108 -11.03 -2.54 22.75
C LEU A 108 -11.17 -1.09 23.22
N GLU A 109 -12.19 -0.86 24.04
CA GLU A 109 -12.27 0.32 24.90
C GLU A 109 -12.19 -0.12 26.37
N HIS A 110 -11.32 0.53 27.14
CA HIS A 110 -11.22 0.32 28.59
C HIS A 110 -11.53 1.62 29.33
N GLU A 111 -11.91 1.51 30.60
CA GLU A 111 -12.14 2.67 31.46
C GLU A 111 -10.80 3.14 32.07
N SER A 112 -10.57 4.46 32.08
CA SER A 112 -9.41 5.07 32.75
C SER A 112 -9.81 6.44 33.29
N ASP A 113 -9.59 6.69 34.58
CA ASP A 113 -9.96 7.94 35.26
C ASP A 113 -11.43 8.37 35.09
N GLY A 114 -12.32 7.42 34.81
CA GLY A 114 -13.75 7.64 34.58
C GLY A 114 -14.12 8.02 33.13
N ASP A 115 -13.16 7.95 32.21
CA ASP A 115 -13.36 8.11 30.77
C ASP A 115 -13.12 6.80 30.02
N ARG A 116 -13.87 6.59 28.93
CA ARG A 116 -13.63 5.50 27.98
C ARG A 116 -12.44 5.82 27.09
N VAL A 117 -11.45 4.94 27.09
CA VAL A 117 -10.22 5.04 26.30
C VAL A 117 -10.21 3.95 25.23
N PHE A 118 -10.11 4.38 23.97
CA PHE A 118 -9.93 3.48 22.84
C PHE A 118 -8.47 3.01 22.79
N TYR A 119 -8.23 1.77 23.22
CA TYR A 119 -6.89 1.21 23.42
C TYR A 119 -6.05 1.19 22.14
N ASN A 120 -6.64 0.80 21.00
CA ASN A 120 -5.91 0.74 19.72
C ASN A 120 -5.30 2.09 19.35
N ARG A 121 -5.99 3.21 19.62
CA ARG A 121 -5.43 4.55 19.41
C ARG A 121 -4.43 4.91 20.50
N GLU A 122 -4.66 4.49 21.73
CA GLU A 122 -3.77 4.79 22.86
C GLU A 122 -2.36 4.24 22.65
N ILE A 123 -2.23 2.94 22.32
CA ILE A 123 -0.93 2.30 22.11
C ILE A 123 -0.15 2.94 20.94
N VAL A 124 -0.84 3.27 19.85
CA VAL A 124 -0.25 3.97 18.70
C VAL A 124 0.19 5.39 19.09
N ALA A 125 -0.65 6.15 19.80
CA ALA A 125 -0.33 7.52 20.24
C ALA A 125 0.79 7.58 21.31
N ALA A 126 1.02 6.48 22.03
CA ALA A 126 2.14 6.30 22.94
C ALA A 126 3.44 5.93 22.21
N GLY A 127 3.36 5.57 20.92
CA GLY A 127 4.51 5.21 20.09
C GLY A 127 4.99 3.77 20.30
N TYR A 128 4.12 2.86 20.74
CA TYR A 128 4.47 1.43 20.88
C TYR A 128 4.02 0.57 19.69
N ALA A 129 3.30 1.17 18.74
CA ALA A 129 2.74 0.50 17.57
C ALA A 129 2.79 1.43 16.34
N ARG A 130 2.83 0.83 15.16
CA ARG A 130 2.53 1.48 13.87
C ARG A 130 1.08 1.26 13.49
N ALA A 131 0.49 2.15 12.70
CA ALA A 131 -0.75 1.80 12.00
C ALA A 131 -0.39 0.89 10.84
N TYR A 132 -1.09 -0.24 10.66
CA TYR A 132 -0.96 -1.03 9.44
C TYR A 132 -2.03 -0.61 8.43
N HIS A 133 -1.66 -0.62 7.17
CA HIS A 133 -2.37 0.01 6.07
C HIS A 133 -3.45 -0.90 5.45
N SER A 134 -4.55 -1.11 6.17
CA SER A 134 -5.73 -1.88 5.69
C SER A 134 -7.00 -1.05 5.47
N GLY A 135 -8.07 -1.71 5.00
CA GLY A 135 -9.38 -1.11 4.73
C GLY A 135 -10.24 -0.78 5.97
N VAL A 136 -9.73 -0.97 7.19
CA VAL A 136 -10.49 -0.71 8.42
C VAL A 136 -10.92 0.75 8.56
N THR A 137 -12.08 0.97 9.17
CA THR A 137 -12.67 2.33 9.30
C THR A 137 -11.88 3.27 10.20
N THR A 138 -11.08 2.70 11.11
CA THR A 138 -10.23 3.43 12.08
C THR A 138 -8.85 3.81 11.52
N HIS A 139 -8.47 3.29 10.36
CA HIS A 139 -7.13 3.44 9.76
C HIS A 139 -6.64 4.90 9.80
N ASP A 140 -7.43 5.84 9.29
CA ASP A 140 -7.00 7.24 9.20
C ASP A 140 -6.80 7.89 10.59
N ALA A 141 -7.56 7.46 11.60
CA ALA A 141 -7.39 7.95 12.96
C ALA A 141 -6.09 7.41 13.57
N LEU A 142 -5.79 6.13 13.35
CA LEU A 142 -4.57 5.47 13.84
C LEU A 142 -3.32 6.01 13.14
N ALA A 143 -3.32 6.10 11.81
CA ALA A 143 -2.20 6.67 11.07
C ALA A 143 -2.01 8.19 11.34
N ARG A 144 -3.01 8.91 11.88
CA ARG A 144 -2.80 10.28 12.41
C ARG A 144 -2.12 10.24 13.77
N ALA A 145 -2.58 9.37 14.67
CA ALA A 145 -1.96 9.17 15.98
C ALA A 145 -0.48 8.74 15.87
N GLU A 146 -0.16 7.90 14.89
CA GLU A 146 1.21 7.50 14.59
C GLU A 146 2.05 8.69 14.12
N ALA A 147 1.56 9.49 13.17
CA ALA A 147 2.26 10.68 12.69
C ALA A 147 2.53 11.67 13.84
N ASP A 148 1.55 11.88 14.73
CA ASP A 148 1.72 12.72 15.93
C ASP A 148 2.76 12.13 16.90
N ALA A 149 2.77 10.80 17.09
CA ALA A 149 3.74 10.13 17.94
C ALA A 149 5.16 10.20 17.38
N ARG A 150 5.31 10.05 16.05
CA ARG A 150 6.57 10.24 15.31
C ARG A 150 7.09 11.66 15.45
N ALA A 151 6.26 12.66 15.16
CA ALA A 151 6.64 14.07 15.27
C ALA A 151 7.03 14.47 16.71
N ALA A 152 6.44 13.82 17.71
CA ALA A 152 6.75 14.04 19.12
C ALA A 152 7.89 13.16 19.68
N GLY A 153 8.49 12.27 18.88
CA GLY A 153 9.54 11.35 19.31
C GLY A 153 9.11 10.46 20.48
N ARG A 154 7.89 9.92 20.44
CA ARG A 154 7.33 9.09 21.52
C ARG A 154 7.63 7.61 21.30
N GLY A 155 7.88 6.89 22.39
CA GLY A 155 8.04 5.45 22.35
C GLY A 155 9.15 5.05 21.38
N LEU A 156 8.84 4.14 20.46
CA LEU A 156 9.74 3.64 19.42
C LEU A 156 10.27 4.77 18.54
N TRP A 157 9.45 5.78 18.29
CA TRP A 157 9.81 6.89 17.40
C TRP A 157 10.87 7.83 17.98
N ALA A 158 11.27 7.67 19.25
CA ALA A 158 12.47 8.33 19.78
C ALA A 158 13.77 7.79 19.16
N GLU A 159 13.74 6.56 18.65
CA GLU A 159 14.86 5.89 17.97
C GLU A 159 14.83 6.11 16.45
N HIS A 160 13.85 6.88 15.95
CA HIS A 160 13.70 7.18 14.53
C HIS A 160 14.82 8.12 14.05
N ASP A 161 15.68 7.62 13.16
CA ASP A 161 16.70 8.40 12.47
C ASP A 161 16.49 8.32 10.94
N PRO A 162 15.71 9.24 10.34
CA PRO A 162 15.47 9.23 8.91
C PRO A 162 16.75 9.52 8.10
N GLY A 163 17.78 10.13 8.72
CA GLY A 163 19.08 10.33 8.09
C GLY A 163 19.96 9.08 8.05
N SER A 164 19.57 8.00 8.75
CA SER A 164 20.27 6.72 8.73
C SER A 164 19.96 5.88 7.49
N THR A 165 18.82 6.13 6.83
CA THR A 165 18.44 5.46 5.59
C THR A 165 19.13 6.13 4.40
N GLY A 166 20.26 5.59 3.95
CA GLY A 166 20.91 6.06 2.73
C GLY A 166 20.13 5.67 1.46
N PRO A 167 20.40 6.30 0.30
CA PRO A 167 19.83 5.88 -0.97
C PRO A 167 20.14 4.40 -1.23
N VAL A 168 19.09 3.60 -1.46
CA VAL A 168 19.17 2.20 -1.90
C VAL A 168 18.53 2.09 -3.28
N ARG A 169 18.96 1.12 -4.11
CA ARG A 169 18.33 0.79 -5.41
C ARG A 169 18.05 1.99 -6.33
N ASN A 170 18.92 2.99 -6.32
CA ASN A 170 18.77 4.24 -7.09
C ASN A 170 19.74 4.33 -8.28
N ASP A 171 20.12 3.18 -8.86
CA ASP A 171 20.94 3.17 -10.06
C ASP A 171 20.08 3.52 -11.30
N PRO A 172 20.70 3.96 -12.42
CA PRO A 172 19.98 4.15 -13.68
C PRO A 172 19.20 2.91 -14.12
N VAL A 173 18.07 3.13 -14.79
CA VAL A 173 17.15 2.09 -15.24
C VAL A 173 17.63 1.54 -16.58
N GLU A 174 18.23 0.34 -16.56
CA GLU A 174 18.70 -0.34 -17.77
C GLU A 174 17.73 -1.42 -18.28
N GLU A 175 16.94 -1.99 -17.37
CA GLU A 175 15.86 -2.95 -17.65
C GLU A 175 14.76 -2.70 -16.63
N LEU A 176 13.50 -2.94 -16.99
CA LEU A 176 12.33 -2.77 -16.13
C LEU A 176 11.59 -4.10 -15.97
N PHE A 177 11.24 -4.43 -14.73
CA PHE A 177 10.35 -5.54 -14.40
C PHE A 177 8.92 -5.03 -14.23
N VAL A 178 7.98 -5.61 -14.98
CA VAL A 178 6.56 -5.23 -14.95
C VAL A 178 5.73 -6.50 -14.68
N PRO A 179 5.36 -6.77 -13.42
CA PRO A 179 4.62 -7.98 -13.08
C PRO A 179 3.17 -7.90 -13.58
N ARG A 180 2.71 -9.00 -14.19
CA ARG A 180 1.35 -9.19 -14.73
C ARG A 180 0.83 -7.96 -15.48
N PRO A 181 1.53 -7.50 -16.53
CA PRO A 181 1.15 -6.27 -17.19
C PRO A 181 -0.16 -6.42 -17.97
N SER A 182 -1.02 -5.42 -17.88
CA SER A 182 -1.92 -5.06 -18.99
C SER A 182 -1.23 -4.02 -19.86
N SER A 183 -1.54 -3.97 -21.15
CA SER A 183 -1.07 -2.86 -21.99
C SER A 183 -1.81 -1.56 -21.67
N VAL A 184 -1.23 -0.42 -22.07
CA VAL A 184 -1.86 0.89 -21.94
C VAL A 184 -2.44 1.32 -23.28
N ARG A 185 -3.62 1.91 -23.32
CA ARG A 185 -4.27 2.36 -24.56
C ARG A 185 -4.88 3.75 -24.42
N LEU A 186 -5.39 4.28 -25.52
CA LEU A 186 -6.28 5.43 -25.49
C LEU A 186 -7.72 4.96 -25.29
N ALA A 187 -8.58 5.88 -24.85
CA ALA A 187 -10.01 5.65 -24.69
C ALA A 187 -10.64 5.09 -25.98
N ASP A 188 -10.22 5.64 -27.13
CA ASP A 188 -10.79 5.36 -28.45
C ASP A 188 -9.86 4.56 -29.39
N GLY A 189 -8.76 3.99 -28.90
CA GLY A 189 -7.85 3.21 -29.75
C GLY A 189 -6.45 2.95 -29.18
N PRO A 190 -5.49 2.56 -30.04
CA PRO A 190 -4.12 2.26 -29.63
C PRO A 190 -3.36 3.52 -29.21
N LEU A 191 -2.47 3.37 -28.23
CA LEU A 191 -1.53 4.41 -27.79
C LEU A 191 -0.29 4.43 -28.68
N GLY A 192 -0.05 5.58 -29.32
CA GLY A 192 1.07 5.80 -30.24
C GLY A 192 2.44 6.02 -29.58
N GLY A 193 3.43 6.33 -30.42
CA GLY A 193 4.87 6.50 -30.12
C GLY A 193 5.21 7.34 -28.89
N GLU A 194 5.00 8.65 -29.01
CA GLU A 194 5.57 9.70 -28.15
C GLU A 194 5.01 9.74 -26.72
N ARG A 195 3.90 9.05 -26.47
CA ARG A 195 3.24 8.99 -25.17
C ARG A 195 3.45 7.66 -24.45
N ALA A 196 4.20 6.72 -25.04
CA ALA A 196 4.50 5.44 -24.41
C ALA A 196 6.02 5.24 -24.20
N PRO A 197 6.55 5.65 -23.03
CA PRO A 197 7.98 5.58 -22.76
C PRO A 197 8.53 4.16 -22.62
N VAL A 198 7.68 3.20 -22.27
CA VAL A 198 8.06 1.80 -22.06
C VAL A 198 7.13 0.92 -22.87
N ARG A 199 7.73 0.00 -23.62
CA ARG A 199 7.03 -0.97 -24.47
C ARG A 199 7.54 -2.36 -24.11
N ALA A 200 6.73 -3.38 -24.36
CA ALA A 200 7.17 -4.76 -24.24
C ALA A 200 8.20 -5.09 -25.33
N GLU A 201 8.97 -6.16 -25.10
CA GLU A 201 9.86 -6.70 -26.13
C GLU A 201 9.07 -7.24 -27.33
N PRO A 202 9.67 -7.33 -28.53
CA PRO A 202 8.95 -7.78 -29.74
C PRO A 202 8.45 -9.22 -29.69
N THR A 203 8.95 -10.01 -28.74
CA THR A 203 8.57 -11.39 -28.45
C THR A 203 7.33 -11.49 -27.59
N ALA A 204 6.92 -10.38 -26.97
CA ALA A 204 5.74 -10.33 -26.15
C ALA A 204 4.48 -10.60 -26.96
N THR A 205 3.56 -11.32 -26.35
CA THR A 205 2.25 -11.65 -26.86
C THR A 205 1.19 -10.98 -26.00
N GLN A 206 0.01 -10.78 -26.59
CA GLN A 206 -1.14 -10.18 -25.91
C GLN A 206 -2.26 -11.20 -25.83
N GLU A 207 -2.80 -11.41 -24.63
CA GLU A 207 -3.97 -12.23 -24.38
C GLU A 207 -5.17 -11.34 -23.99
N PRO A 208 -6.13 -11.10 -24.90
CA PRO A 208 -7.32 -10.31 -24.61
C PRO A 208 -8.20 -11.00 -23.56
N THR A 209 -8.58 -10.27 -22.51
CA THR A 209 -9.51 -10.77 -21.49
C THR A 209 -10.97 -10.45 -21.82
N GLU A 210 -11.21 -9.44 -22.66
CA GLU A 210 -12.54 -9.00 -23.11
C GLU A 210 -12.53 -8.54 -24.57
N SER A 211 -13.72 -8.49 -25.19
CA SER A 211 -13.87 -8.01 -26.57
C SER A 211 -13.59 -6.51 -26.76
N SER A 212 -13.48 -5.76 -25.66
CA SER A 212 -13.13 -4.34 -25.64
C SER A 212 -11.62 -4.10 -25.66
N ALA A 213 -10.80 -5.15 -25.63
CA ALA A 213 -9.36 -5.06 -25.71
C ALA A 213 -8.92 -4.41 -27.02
N VAL A 214 -7.98 -3.47 -26.94
CA VAL A 214 -7.27 -2.95 -28.10
C VAL A 214 -6.09 -3.87 -28.41
N ILE A 215 -6.01 -4.32 -29.65
CA ILE A 215 -4.95 -5.22 -30.10
C ILE A 215 -3.81 -4.43 -30.72
N TYR A 216 -2.58 -4.71 -30.28
CA TYR A 216 -1.37 -4.03 -30.75
C TYR A 216 -0.64 -4.77 -31.88
N ASP A 217 -1.14 -5.89 -32.39
CA ASP A 217 -0.62 -6.64 -33.57
C ASP A 217 0.91 -6.51 -33.77
N ASP A 218 1.35 -5.86 -34.86
CA ASP A 218 2.76 -5.66 -35.22
C ASP A 218 3.40 -4.42 -34.55
N ASP A 219 2.60 -3.61 -33.86
CA ASP A 219 3.06 -2.42 -33.15
C ASP A 219 3.59 -2.79 -31.75
N PRO A 220 4.70 -2.17 -31.30
CA PRO A 220 5.23 -2.44 -29.96
C PRO A 220 4.21 -2.15 -28.85
N THR A 221 3.79 -3.20 -28.14
CA THR A 221 2.79 -3.12 -27.06
C THR A 221 3.23 -2.17 -25.94
N PRO A 222 2.55 -1.03 -25.71
CA PRO A 222 2.91 -0.08 -24.67
C PRO A 222 2.58 -0.62 -23.27
N LEU A 223 3.56 -0.61 -22.38
CA LEU A 223 3.40 -0.99 -20.97
C LEU A 223 3.23 0.23 -20.05
N VAL A 224 3.64 1.41 -20.51
CA VAL A 224 3.48 2.68 -19.78
C VAL A 224 2.95 3.72 -20.74
N GLY A 225 2.01 4.54 -20.28
CA GLY A 225 1.52 5.73 -20.97
C GLY A 225 1.68 6.98 -20.13
N VAL A 226 2.01 8.10 -20.78
CA VAL A 226 2.21 9.40 -20.13
C VAL A 226 1.36 10.46 -20.81
N ASP A 227 0.62 11.19 -19.99
CA ASP A 227 -0.20 12.33 -20.37
C ASP A 227 0.24 13.57 -19.57
N ARG A 228 1.23 14.28 -20.11
CA ARG A 228 1.82 15.45 -19.47
C ARG A 228 0.85 16.64 -19.41
N GLU A 229 -0.12 16.72 -20.32
CA GLU A 229 -1.12 17.80 -20.27
C GLU A 229 -2.13 17.57 -19.13
N ALA A 230 -2.43 16.31 -18.82
CA ALA A 230 -3.30 15.95 -17.72
C ALA A 230 -2.57 15.69 -16.40
N SER A 231 -1.23 15.72 -16.35
CA SER A 231 -0.40 15.24 -15.23
C SER A 231 -0.77 13.82 -14.77
N VAL A 232 -1.08 12.95 -15.75
CA VAL A 232 -1.48 11.55 -15.51
C VAL A 232 -0.49 10.57 -16.15
N GLY A 233 -0.09 9.57 -15.38
CA GLY A 233 0.65 8.41 -15.86
C GLY A 233 -0.17 7.13 -15.70
N VAL A 234 0.03 6.16 -16.59
CA VAL A 234 -0.52 4.80 -16.45
C VAL A 234 0.61 3.81 -16.63
N VAL A 235 0.83 2.94 -15.65
CA VAL A 235 1.76 1.82 -15.70
C VAL A 235 0.93 0.54 -15.73
N GLY A 236 1.19 -0.37 -16.67
CA GLY A 236 0.39 -1.56 -16.89
C GLY A 236 0.44 -2.62 -15.78
N GLY A 237 1.40 -2.51 -14.86
CA GLY A 237 1.64 -3.47 -13.79
C GLY A 237 1.97 -2.81 -12.45
N LEU A 238 1.96 -3.64 -11.40
CA LEU A 238 2.22 -3.24 -10.01
C LEU A 238 3.73 -3.27 -9.71
N VAL A 239 4.47 -2.31 -10.28
CA VAL A 239 5.96 -2.30 -10.32
C VAL A 239 6.68 -2.16 -8.97
N VAL A 240 5.95 -1.91 -7.89
CA VAL A 240 6.48 -1.78 -6.52
C VAL A 240 5.93 -2.82 -5.55
N ASN A 241 5.30 -3.88 -6.08
CA ASN A 241 4.73 -4.96 -5.27
C ASN A 241 5.85 -5.76 -4.59
N GLU A 242 5.85 -5.77 -3.26
CA GLU A 242 6.86 -6.46 -2.47
C GLU A 242 6.82 -7.99 -2.57
N ALA A 243 5.71 -8.59 -3.04
CA ALA A 243 5.63 -10.03 -3.25
C ALA A 243 6.67 -10.57 -4.24
N TYR A 244 7.35 -9.69 -4.99
CA TYR A 244 8.44 -10.01 -5.90
C TYR A 244 9.84 -9.72 -5.34
N GLU A 245 9.97 -9.52 -4.03
CA GLU A 245 11.25 -9.35 -3.36
C GLU A 245 11.78 -10.72 -2.89
N GLU A 246 13.09 -10.95 -3.03
CA GLU A 246 13.71 -12.22 -2.60
C GLU A 246 13.50 -12.46 -1.09
N ALA A 247 13.53 -11.39 -0.30
CA ALA A 247 13.27 -11.42 1.13
C ALA A 247 11.81 -11.81 1.49
N GLU A 248 10.86 -11.63 0.57
CA GLU A 248 9.48 -12.14 0.66
C GLU A 248 9.33 -13.58 0.15
N GLY A 249 10.44 -14.22 -0.22
CA GLY A 249 10.47 -15.60 -0.71
C GLY A 249 10.27 -15.74 -2.21
N PHE A 250 10.32 -14.64 -2.97
CA PHE A 250 10.34 -14.72 -4.43
C PHE A 250 11.67 -15.34 -4.92
N ALA A 251 11.59 -16.17 -5.96
CA ALA A 251 12.73 -17.00 -6.38
C ALA A 251 13.84 -16.23 -7.12
N VAL A 252 13.57 -15.00 -7.54
CA VAL A 252 14.47 -14.16 -8.33
C VAL A 252 14.71 -12.84 -7.61
N ASP A 253 15.97 -12.40 -7.54
CA ASP A 253 16.29 -11.05 -7.07
C ASP A 253 15.85 -10.01 -8.11
N THR A 254 14.86 -9.19 -7.74
CA THR A 254 14.31 -8.12 -8.59
C THR A 254 14.92 -6.75 -8.33
N SER A 255 15.90 -6.65 -7.42
CA SER A 255 16.46 -5.36 -6.99
C SER A 255 17.19 -4.59 -8.10
N GLY A 256 17.64 -5.29 -9.15
CA GLY A 256 18.37 -4.72 -10.29
C GLY A 256 17.52 -4.16 -11.44
N TYR A 257 16.18 -4.30 -11.43
CA TYR A 257 15.32 -3.89 -12.56
C TYR A 257 14.83 -2.43 -12.50
N GLY A 258 15.48 -1.57 -11.71
CA GLY A 258 15.23 -0.12 -11.72
C GLY A 258 13.77 0.33 -11.51
N THR A 259 12.89 -0.51 -10.96
CA THR A 259 11.45 -0.22 -10.87
C THR A 259 11.15 0.95 -9.95
N PHE A 260 11.93 1.09 -8.88
CA PHE A 260 11.80 2.17 -7.90
C PHE A 260 12.18 3.54 -8.49
N PRO A 261 13.41 3.76 -9.01
CA PRO A 261 13.76 5.02 -9.65
C PRO A 261 12.88 5.33 -10.85
N PHE A 262 12.48 4.32 -11.64
CA PHE A 262 11.54 4.53 -12.74
C PHE A 262 10.20 5.13 -12.27
N LEU A 263 9.54 4.50 -11.29
CA LEU A 263 8.25 4.99 -10.79
C LEU A 263 8.41 6.38 -10.16
N THR A 264 9.47 6.61 -9.39
CA THR A 264 9.71 7.91 -8.75
C THR A 264 10.00 9.01 -9.77
N ASN A 265 10.79 8.76 -10.80
CA ASN A 265 10.99 9.70 -11.91
C ASN A 265 9.67 9.97 -12.67
N LEU A 266 8.80 8.98 -12.84
CA LEU A 266 7.50 9.17 -13.49
C LEU A 266 6.58 10.06 -12.66
N LEU A 267 6.52 9.83 -11.35
CA LEU A 267 5.75 10.65 -10.41
C LEU A 267 6.24 12.10 -10.42
N ASP A 268 7.57 12.29 -10.41
CA ASP A 268 8.24 13.59 -10.40
C ASP A 268 8.10 14.35 -11.73
N LEU A 269 8.32 13.68 -12.87
CA LEU A 269 8.16 14.25 -14.22
C LEU A 269 6.79 14.89 -14.44
N LEU A 270 5.74 14.35 -13.81
CA LEU A 270 4.37 14.79 -13.96
C LEU A 270 3.92 15.80 -12.89
N ALA A 271 4.71 15.98 -11.84
CA ALA A 271 4.38 16.86 -10.72
C ALA A 271 5.07 18.22 -10.90
N ASP A 272 4.33 19.29 -10.61
CA ASP A 272 4.83 20.66 -10.53
C ASP A 272 4.97 21.13 -9.08
N ARG A 273 4.94 20.18 -8.13
CA ARG A 273 5.02 20.45 -6.69
C ARG A 273 5.93 19.45 -5.96
N GLU A 274 6.41 19.87 -4.80
CA GLU A 274 7.14 19.02 -3.86
C GLU A 274 6.19 18.38 -2.85
N GLY A 275 6.68 17.38 -2.12
CA GLY A 275 5.90 16.65 -1.11
C GLY A 275 6.11 15.15 -1.20
N ASP A 276 5.31 14.42 -0.43
CA ASP A 276 5.41 12.96 -0.32
C ASP A 276 4.73 12.23 -1.49
N VAL A 277 5.06 10.94 -1.65
CA VAL A 277 4.29 10.04 -2.49
C VAL A 277 3.09 9.53 -1.69
N LEU A 278 1.90 9.79 -2.20
CA LEU A 278 0.64 9.33 -1.64
C LEU A 278 0.20 8.04 -2.33
N ILE A 279 -0.42 7.12 -1.60
CA ILE A 279 -1.11 5.97 -2.18
C ILE A 279 -2.54 5.90 -1.63
N ASP A 280 -3.51 5.65 -2.52
CA ASP A 280 -4.87 5.36 -2.10
C ASP A 280 -4.94 4.01 -1.39
N GLY A 281 -5.36 4.02 -0.13
CA GLY A 281 -5.66 2.82 0.65
C GLY A 281 -7.15 2.49 0.72
N GLY A 282 -7.96 3.38 0.15
CA GLY A 282 -9.40 3.26 0.15
C GLY A 282 -9.89 2.18 -0.82
N HIS A 283 -11.21 2.12 -0.97
CA HIS A 283 -11.86 1.39 -2.05
C HIS A 283 -11.58 -0.12 -2.12
N GLY A 284 -11.12 -0.74 -1.02
CA GLY A 284 -11.03 -2.20 -0.88
C GLY A 284 -9.81 -2.86 -1.52
N GLY A 285 -8.74 -2.10 -1.80
CA GLY A 285 -7.51 -2.65 -2.40
C GLY A 285 -6.65 -3.52 -1.45
N PHE A 286 -6.94 -3.53 -0.15
CA PHE A 286 -6.17 -4.33 0.82
C PHE A 286 -6.41 -5.83 0.66
N GLY A 287 -5.34 -6.60 0.52
CA GLY A 287 -5.38 -8.06 0.49
C GLY A 287 -5.93 -8.67 -0.81
N VAL A 288 -5.95 -7.92 -1.92
CA VAL A 288 -6.31 -8.43 -3.26
C VAL A 288 -5.10 -8.43 -4.20
N ASP A 289 -4.89 -9.51 -4.94
CA ASP A 289 -3.69 -9.77 -5.77
C ASP A 289 -3.46 -8.80 -6.96
N TYR A 290 -4.35 -7.84 -7.16
CA TYR A 290 -4.33 -6.91 -8.29
C TYR A 290 -4.30 -5.44 -7.87
N ALA A 291 -4.19 -5.16 -6.58
CA ALA A 291 -4.06 -3.81 -6.03
C ALA A 291 -2.89 -3.77 -5.04
N LEU A 292 -2.47 -2.57 -4.64
CA LEU A 292 -1.44 -2.38 -3.61
C LEU A 292 -1.95 -1.41 -2.56
N SER A 293 -1.58 -1.71 -1.32
CA SER A 293 -1.50 -0.78 -0.21
C SER A 293 -0.04 -0.40 0.06
N ALA A 294 0.18 0.51 1.00
CA ALA A 294 1.50 0.79 1.54
C ALA A 294 2.09 -0.37 2.36
N GLU A 295 1.28 -1.36 2.78
CA GLU A 295 1.84 -2.62 3.29
C GLU A 295 2.52 -3.38 2.15
N ASP A 296 1.90 -3.46 0.96
CA ASP A 296 2.42 -4.21 -0.19
C ASP A 296 3.61 -3.54 -0.92
N ALA A 297 4.19 -2.49 -0.32
CA ALA A 297 5.21 -1.64 -0.91
C ALA A 297 6.29 -1.22 0.09
N ALA A 298 6.59 -2.05 1.10
CA ALA A 298 7.52 -1.70 2.17
C ALA A 298 8.94 -1.35 1.68
N TYR A 299 9.41 -2.07 0.66
CA TYR A 299 10.73 -1.86 0.06
C TYR A 299 10.78 -0.56 -0.75
N TYR A 300 9.68 -0.19 -1.41
CA TYR A 300 9.57 1.09 -2.10
C TYR A 300 9.47 2.25 -1.10
N ARG A 301 8.81 2.06 0.04
CA ARG A 301 8.83 3.03 1.16
C ARG A 301 10.26 3.28 1.64
N GLN A 302 11.04 2.23 1.90
CA GLN A 302 12.45 2.37 2.28
C GLN A 302 13.29 3.08 1.21
N TYR A 303 13.05 2.77 -0.08
CA TYR A 303 13.68 3.49 -1.18
C TYR A 303 13.39 4.99 -1.13
N LEU A 304 12.10 5.37 -0.99
CA LEU A 304 11.67 6.76 -0.93
C LEU A 304 12.27 7.49 0.26
N GLU A 305 12.35 6.85 1.43
CA GLU A 305 13.02 7.41 2.61
C GLU A 305 14.47 7.78 2.31
N GLY A 306 15.19 6.91 1.61
CA GLY A 306 16.56 7.19 1.15
C GLY A 306 16.67 8.35 0.16
N GLN A 307 15.57 8.73 -0.50
CA GLN A 307 15.46 9.92 -1.35
C GLN A 307 14.93 11.16 -0.60
N GLY A 308 14.68 11.05 0.71
CA GLY A 308 14.07 12.13 1.50
C GLY A 308 12.57 12.30 1.26
N LEU A 309 11.89 11.28 0.75
CA LEU A 309 10.45 11.26 0.47
C LEU A 309 9.74 10.25 1.38
N GLY A 310 8.48 10.52 1.75
CA GLY A 310 7.62 9.54 2.40
C GLY A 310 6.71 8.80 1.41
N LEU A 311 6.42 7.52 1.69
CA LEU A 311 5.24 6.82 1.15
C LEU A 311 4.16 6.82 2.21
N VAL A 312 2.98 7.37 1.92
CA VAL A 312 1.90 7.43 2.92
C VAL A 312 0.55 7.13 2.31
N GLN A 313 -0.18 6.31 3.05
CA GLN A 313 -1.53 5.92 2.73
C GLN A 313 -2.57 6.61 3.62
N ARG A 314 -3.73 6.91 3.03
CA ARG A 314 -5.01 7.13 3.74
C ARG A 314 -6.12 6.41 3.00
N ASN A 315 -7.17 6.06 3.73
CA ASN A 315 -8.36 5.45 3.15
C ASN A 315 -9.37 6.51 2.70
N ARG A 316 -9.21 7.75 3.17
CA ARG A 316 -9.99 8.91 2.74
C ARG A 316 -9.08 9.98 2.14
N LEU A 317 -9.40 10.39 0.92
CA LEU A 317 -8.67 11.43 0.18
C LEU A 317 -9.13 12.84 0.62
N GLY A 318 -8.90 13.17 1.89
CA GLY A 318 -9.19 14.49 2.45
C GLY A 318 -8.11 15.55 2.12
N PRO A 319 -8.42 16.85 2.24
CA PRO A 319 -7.47 17.93 1.97
C PRO A 319 -6.15 17.81 2.73
N ASP A 320 -6.19 17.57 4.05
CA ASP A 320 -4.99 17.40 4.88
C ASP A 320 -4.05 16.29 4.36
N PHE A 321 -4.61 15.28 3.70
CA PHE A 321 -3.83 14.20 3.10
C PHE A 321 -3.30 14.56 1.72
N LEU A 322 -4.09 15.21 0.86
CA LEU A 322 -3.65 15.56 -0.49
C LEU A 322 -2.64 16.72 -0.49
N ASP A 323 -2.81 17.70 0.40
CA ASP A 323 -1.96 18.89 0.47
C ASP A 323 -0.48 18.59 0.77
N ARG A 324 -0.20 17.46 1.41
CA ARG A 324 1.19 17.02 1.72
C ARG A 324 1.92 16.39 0.53
N GLY A 325 1.17 15.97 -0.49
CA GLY A 325 1.68 15.09 -1.53
C GLY A 325 2.25 15.85 -2.71
N ARG A 326 3.23 15.25 -3.37
CA ARG A 326 3.60 15.61 -4.75
C ARG A 326 2.88 14.79 -5.80
N ALA A 327 2.58 13.55 -5.45
CA ALA A 327 2.01 12.58 -6.36
C ALA A 327 1.04 11.65 -5.63
N LEU A 328 0.02 11.18 -6.34
CA LEU A 328 -0.93 10.16 -5.89
C LEU A 328 -0.82 8.91 -6.77
N VAL A 329 -0.54 7.77 -6.14
CA VAL A 329 -0.61 6.45 -6.75
C VAL A 329 -1.98 5.85 -6.49
N VAL A 330 -2.62 5.37 -7.56
CA VAL A 330 -3.90 4.65 -7.48
C VAL A 330 -3.74 3.30 -8.17
N THR A 331 -4.13 2.22 -7.49
CA THR A 331 -4.17 0.87 -8.06
C THR A 331 -5.62 0.48 -8.37
N PRO A 332 -5.91 -0.63 -9.09
CA PRO A 332 -7.26 -0.96 -9.52
C PRO A 332 -8.21 -1.14 -8.33
N PRO A 333 -9.16 -0.23 -8.10
CA PRO A 333 -9.90 -0.21 -6.86
C PRO A 333 -11.11 -1.15 -6.95
N VAL A 334 -11.42 -1.84 -5.84
CA VAL A 334 -12.57 -2.77 -5.78
C VAL A 334 -13.88 -1.98 -5.85
N GLY A 335 -13.99 -0.93 -5.04
CA GLY A 335 -15.08 0.05 -5.11
C GLY A 335 -14.74 1.22 -6.04
N PRO A 336 -15.73 1.85 -6.69
CA PRO A 336 -15.50 3.08 -7.44
C PRO A 336 -15.24 4.25 -6.50
N PHE A 337 -14.49 5.23 -6.98
CA PHE A 337 -14.35 6.53 -6.32
C PHE A 337 -15.67 7.29 -6.40
N GLY A 338 -16.05 7.96 -5.32
CA GLY A 338 -17.21 8.86 -5.30
C GLY A 338 -16.95 10.15 -6.10
N PRO A 339 -18.01 10.86 -6.54
CA PRO A 339 -17.86 12.13 -7.26
C PRO A 339 -17.03 13.17 -6.50
N ASP A 340 -17.27 13.33 -5.19
CA ASP A 340 -16.54 14.27 -4.33
C ASP A 340 -15.07 13.85 -4.13
N GLU A 341 -14.75 12.56 -4.23
CA GLU A 341 -13.36 12.07 -4.21
C GLU A 341 -12.66 12.39 -5.52
N LEU A 342 -13.30 12.13 -6.66
CA LEU A 342 -12.78 12.47 -7.98
C LEU A 342 -12.56 13.98 -8.13
N ASP A 343 -13.46 14.82 -7.60
CA ASP A 343 -13.28 16.27 -7.60
C ASP A 343 -12.08 16.71 -6.75
N ARG A 344 -11.81 16.05 -5.62
CA ARG A 344 -10.62 16.31 -4.80
C ARG A 344 -9.33 15.85 -5.47
N VAL A 345 -9.34 14.69 -6.11
CA VAL A 345 -8.18 14.19 -6.88
C VAL A 345 -7.90 15.11 -8.08
N ARG A 346 -8.94 15.62 -8.76
CA ARG A 346 -8.80 16.63 -9.80
C ARG A 346 -8.23 17.94 -9.25
N ALA A 347 -8.73 18.42 -8.12
CA ALA A 347 -8.21 19.63 -7.49
C ALA A 347 -6.74 19.49 -7.07
N PHE A 348 -6.34 18.34 -6.51
CA PHE A 348 -4.95 18.02 -6.20
C PHE A 348 -4.07 18.05 -7.46
N ARG A 349 -4.52 17.44 -8.55
CA ARG A 349 -3.83 17.48 -9.84
C ARG A 349 -3.69 18.91 -10.36
N ASP A 350 -4.80 19.66 -10.36
CA ASP A 350 -4.83 21.06 -10.83
C ASP A 350 -3.93 21.99 -9.99
N ASP A 351 -3.62 21.62 -8.74
CA ASP A 351 -2.67 22.30 -7.85
C ASP A 351 -1.23 21.75 -7.98
N GLY A 352 -0.89 21.19 -9.14
CA GLY A 352 0.46 20.74 -9.50
C GLY A 352 0.80 19.32 -9.03
N GLY A 353 -0.14 18.57 -8.45
CA GLY A 353 0.06 17.15 -8.14
C GLY A 353 0.06 16.27 -9.38
N SER A 354 0.80 15.16 -9.36
CA SER A 354 0.67 14.11 -10.38
C SER A 354 -0.20 12.95 -9.91
N VAL A 355 -0.88 12.27 -10.84
CA VAL A 355 -1.64 11.04 -10.54
C VAL A 355 -1.13 9.91 -11.43
N VAL A 356 -0.58 8.87 -10.82
CA VAL A 356 -0.08 7.69 -11.55
C VAL A 356 -0.94 6.49 -11.20
N LEU A 357 -1.50 5.87 -12.23
CA LEU A 357 -2.36 4.70 -12.14
C LEU A 357 -1.54 3.45 -12.39
N LEU A 358 -1.52 2.51 -11.46
CA LEU A 358 -0.91 1.19 -11.66
C LEU A 358 -2.00 0.20 -12.02
N GLY A 359 -1.89 -0.44 -13.18
CA GLY A 359 -2.77 -1.49 -13.66
C GLY A 359 -2.30 -2.88 -13.24
N SER A 360 -3.09 -3.89 -13.63
CA SER A 360 -2.73 -5.30 -13.49
C SER A 360 -3.58 -6.13 -14.43
N GLY A 361 -2.96 -7.07 -15.15
CA GLY A 361 -3.64 -8.10 -15.96
C GLY A 361 -4.47 -9.06 -15.11
N ALA A 362 -4.21 -9.14 -13.80
CA ALA A 362 -5.03 -9.90 -12.87
C ALA A 362 -6.30 -9.15 -12.41
N ALA A 363 -6.42 -7.85 -12.72
CA ALA A 363 -7.56 -7.05 -12.28
C ALA A 363 -8.85 -7.47 -13.02
N PRO A 364 -9.95 -7.74 -12.30
CA PRO A 364 -11.22 -8.03 -12.93
C PRO A 364 -11.76 -6.79 -13.67
N ALA A 365 -12.66 -7.04 -14.63
CA ALA A 365 -13.26 -6.02 -15.50
C ALA A 365 -13.74 -4.76 -14.75
N TYR A 366 -14.42 -4.95 -13.62
CA TYR A 366 -14.97 -3.84 -12.84
C TYR A 366 -13.88 -2.99 -12.16
N ALA A 367 -12.84 -3.62 -11.60
CA ALA A 367 -11.75 -2.89 -10.94
C ALA A 367 -10.92 -2.10 -11.95
N ARG A 368 -10.64 -2.70 -13.11
CA ARG A 368 -10.02 -1.99 -14.23
C ARG A 368 -10.89 -0.84 -14.74
N ALA A 369 -12.20 -1.03 -14.82
CA ALA A 369 -13.13 0.04 -15.21
C ALA A 369 -13.12 1.20 -14.19
N ASN A 370 -13.09 0.90 -12.89
CA ASN A 370 -13.00 1.93 -11.85
C ASN A 370 -11.69 2.73 -11.96
N LEU A 371 -10.55 2.07 -12.20
CA LEU A 371 -9.27 2.75 -12.41
C LEU A 371 -9.29 3.65 -13.65
N ASN A 372 -9.86 3.14 -14.74
CA ASN A 372 -10.04 3.88 -15.98
C ASN A 372 -10.97 5.10 -15.83
N GLU A 373 -11.94 5.04 -14.92
CA GLU A 373 -12.79 6.18 -14.58
C GLU A 373 -12.00 7.27 -13.85
N VAL A 374 -11.04 6.92 -12.99
CA VAL A 374 -10.13 7.91 -12.37
C VAL A 374 -9.38 8.68 -13.47
N ALA A 375 -8.77 7.97 -14.43
CA ALA A 375 -8.10 8.61 -15.58
C ALA A 375 -9.04 9.54 -16.36
N ALA A 376 -10.25 9.07 -16.66
CA ALA A 376 -11.26 9.82 -17.40
C ALA A 376 -11.68 11.10 -16.65
N SER A 377 -11.88 11.00 -15.34
CA SER A 377 -12.29 12.12 -14.48
C SER A 377 -11.22 13.22 -14.41
N LEU A 378 -9.95 12.86 -14.57
CA LEU A 378 -8.82 13.77 -14.63
C LEU A 378 -8.65 14.42 -16.02
N GLY A 379 -9.47 14.03 -16.99
CA GLY A 379 -9.40 14.52 -18.37
C GLY A 379 -8.35 13.83 -19.22
N SER A 380 -7.71 12.76 -18.72
CA SER A 380 -6.80 11.96 -19.53
C SER A 380 -7.56 10.96 -20.40
N ASP A 381 -7.07 10.71 -21.61
CA ASP A 381 -7.55 9.66 -22.51
C ASP A 381 -6.81 8.32 -22.31
N LEU A 382 -5.81 8.24 -21.43
CA LEU A 382 -5.10 6.99 -21.13
C LEU A 382 -5.98 5.98 -20.39
N ARG A 383 -5.87 4.71 -20.74
CA ARG A 383 -6.60 3.60 -20.11
C ARG A 383 -5.72 2.37 -19.95
N VAL A 384 -5.93 1.61 -18.88
CA VAL A 384 -5.48 0.22 -18.79
C VAL A 384 -6.35 -0.62 -19.72
N ASN A 385 -5.71 -1.41 -20.58
CA ASN A 385 -6.37 -2.24 -21.57
C ASN A 385 -6.95 -3.53 -20.95
N ALA A 386 -7.89 -4.16 -21.66
CA ALA A 386 -8.54 -5.40 -21.21
C ALA A 386 -7.76 -6.63 -21.70
N ASP A 387 -6.50 -6.75 -21.29
CA ASP A 387 -5.57 -7.77 -21.73
C ASP A 387 -4.56 -8.14 -20.65
N GLU A 388 -3.81 -9.21 -20.91
CA GLU A 388 -2.58 -9.58 -20.23
C GLU A 388 -1.45 -9.67 -21.26
N VAL A 389 -0.34 -8.99 -21.00
CA VAL A 389 0.87 -9.03 -21.82
C VAL A 389 1.80 -10.09 -21.25
N ARG A 390 2.25 -11.01 -22.11
CA ARG A 390 3.05 -12.18 -21.73
C ARG A 390 4.29 -12.28 -22.60
N ASP A 391 5.43 -12.62 -22.03
CA ASP A 391 6.67 -12.84 -22.80
C ASP A 391 7.44 -14.04 -22.23
N ALA A 392 7.59 -15.10 -23.01
CA ALA A 392 8.32 -16.29 -22.58
C ALA A 392 9.85 -16.13 -22.69
N GLU A 393 10.34 -15.19 -23.49
CA GLU A 393 11.77 -14.93 -23.68
C GLU A 393 12.30 -13.90 -22.68
N HIS A 394 11.46 -12.93 -22.29
CA HIS A 394 11.79 -11.86 -21.36
C HIS A 394 10.87 -11.91 -20.13
N ALA A 395 11.05 -12.95 -19.31
CA ALA A 395 10.29 -13.16 -18.09
C ALA A 395 11.13 -13.73 -16.94
N LEU A 396 10.64 -13.50 -15.71
CA LEU A 396 11.23 -14.00 -14.48
C LEU A 396 10.55 -15.29 -14.00
N ASP A 397 11.30 -16.11 -13.27
CA ASP A 397 10.83 -17.35 -12.62
C ASP A 397 10.12 -18.35 -13.58
N GLY A 398 10.38 -18.24 -14.89
CA GLY A 398 9.72 -19.06 -15.91
C GLY A 398 8.21 -18.80 -16.06
N ASP A 399 7.69 -17.71 -15.51
CA ASP A 399 6.30 -17.29 -15.64
C ASP A 399 6.21 -16.16 -16.68
N GLU A 400 5.63 -16.45 -17.84
CA GLU A 400 5.50 -15.50 -18.96
C GLU A 400 4.74 -14.21 -18.60
N ARG A 401 4.05 -14.17 -17.46
CA ARG A 401 3.35 -12.98 -16.96
C ARG A 401 4.26 -12.04 -16.16
N LEU A 402 5.47 -12.47 -15.82
CA LEU A 402 6.45 -11.70 -15.04
C LEU A 402 7.46 -11.03 -15.99
N VAL A 403 6.95 -10.11 -16.80
CA VAL A 403 7.64 -9.55 -17.98
C VAL A 403 8.77 -8.60 -17.60
N THR A 404 9.88 -8.68 -18.33
CA THR A 404 10.93 -7.65 -18.31
C THR A 404 11.08 -6.97 -19.68
N THR A 405 11.65 -5.76 -19.69
CA THR A 405 11.95 -5.07 -20.95
C THR A 405 13.02 -3.99 -20.78
N ALA A 406 13.78 -3.73 -21.84
CA ALA A 406 14.68 -2.60 -21.99
C ALA A 406 14.25 -1.63 -23.12
N ARG A 407 13.03 -1.76 -23.66
CA ARG A 407 12.53 -0.91 -24.75
C ARG A 407 12.04 0.43 -24.25
N PHE A 408 12.99 1.34 -24.10
CA PHE A 408 12.77 2.67 -23.55
C PHE A 408 12.82 3.79 -24.60
N ASP A 409 11.88 4.73 -24.53
CA ASP A 409 12.01 6.04 -25.15
C ASP A 409 12.82 6.96 -24.25
N ARG A 410 14.15 6.93 -24.42
CA ARG A 410 15.10 7.75 -23.65
C ARG A 410 15.07 9.24 -23.98
N SER A 411 14.09 9.72 -24.77
CA SER A 411 13.84 11.16 -24.88
C SER A 411 13.18 11.74 -23.62
N LEU A 412 12.57 10.88 -22.79
CA LEU A 412 12.01 11.24 -21.48
C LEU A 412 13.03 10.92 -20.36
N PRO A 413 13.15 11.78 -19.33
CA PRO A 413 14.12 11.62 -18.24
C PRO A 413 13.59 10.63 -17.18
N LEU A 414 13.18 9.44 -17.60
CA LEU A 414 12.58 8.42 -16.72
C LEU A 414 13.56 7.34 -16.28
N PHE A 415 14.71 7.24 -16.96
CA PHE A 415 15.60 6.09 -16.89
C PHE A 415 16.96 6.37 -16.24
N ASP A 416 17.13 7.56 -15.66
CA ASP A 416 18.30 7.88 -14.84
C ASP A 416 18.03 7.53 -13.36
N ALA A 417 19.07 7.56 -12.54
CA ALA A 417 18.91 7.58 -11.09
C ALA A 417 18.01 8.76 -10.69
N PHE A 418 17.11 8.56 -9.71
CA PHE A 418 16.29 9.67 -9.21
C PHE A 418 17.19 10.71 -8.53
N GLY A 419 17.05 11.97 -8.96
CA GLY A 419 17.90 13.08 -8.52
C GLY A 419 17.19 14.17 -7.72
N GLY A 420 15.85 14.14 -7.66
CA GLY A 420 15.03 15.21 -7.10
C GLY A 420 14.83 16.40 -8.01
#